data_AF-A0A7S1RN34-F1
#
_entry.id   AF-A0A7S1RN34-F1
#
_cell.length_a   1.000
_cell.length_b   1.000
_cell.length_c   1.000
_cell.angle_alpha   90.00
_cell.angle_beta   90.00
_cell.angle_gamma   90.00
#
_symmetry.space_group_name_H-M   'P 1'
#
loop_
_entity.id
_entity.type
_entity.pdbx_description
1 polymer ?
#
loop_
_entity_poly.entity_id
_entity_poly.type
_entity_poly.pdbx_seq_one_letter_code
_entity_poly.pdbx_strand_id
1 'polypeptide(L)'
;WLKEACVNNATPHAGFIVVGFVMSGEDKNLACAHVLVSGKVQGVFYRNNTVKQAVKRGLVGWVRNLRDGRVELVAAGPKVDVEELISWCHKGPSKAAVDDVQVKWQTLDGSFQDFRKVADA
;
A
#
# COMPACT_ATOMS: atom_id res chain seq x y z
N TRP A 1 -8.21 42.63 10.59
CA TRP A 1 -9.23 42.39 11.61
C TRP A 1 -10.21 41.36 11.05
N LEU A 2 -9.82 40.08 11.07
CA LEU A 2 -10.29 39.01 11.99
C LEU A 2 -11.75 38.60 11.66
N LYS A 3 -12.08 37.34 11.32
CA LYS A 3 -11.64 36.08 11.93
C LYS A 3 -11.72 34.87 10.99
N GLU A 4 -10.72 34.01 11.14
CA GLU A 4 -10.76 32.57 10.90
C GLU A 4 -11.78 31.88 11.84
N ALA A 5 -12.45 30.84 11.33
CA ALA A 5 -12.99 29.70 12.10
C ALA A 5 -13.27 28.59 11.07
N CYS A 6 -12.38 27.62 10.93
CA CYS A 6 -12.21 26.41 11.74
C CYS A 6 -13.28 25.33 11.48
N VAL A 7 -12.81 24.26 10.83
CA VAL A 7 -13.01 22.86 11.22
C VAL A 7 -14.47 22.38 11.29
N ASN A 8 -14.87 21.66 10.23
CA ASN A 8 -15.97 20.69 10.31
C ASN A 8 -15.35 19.35 9.89
N ASN A 9 -14.95 18.50 10.84
CA ASN A 9 -15.78 17.60 11.64
C ASN A 9 -15.83 16.22 10.97
N ALA A 10 -14.96 15.32 11.45
CA ALA A 10 -15.26 13.91 11.64
C ALA A 10 -14.04 13.22 12.26
N THR A 11 -14.04 13.11 13.59
CA THR A 11 -13.44 11.93 14.21
C THR A 11 -14.47 10.82 14.13
N PRO A 12 -14.06 9.58 13.86
CA PRO A 12 -14.79 8.45 14.44
C PRO A 12 -13.91 7.84 15.54
N HIS A 13 -14.31 8.11 16.78
CA HIS A 13 -13.97 7.28 17.93
C HIS A 13 -14.57 5.87 17.74
N ALA A 14 -13.84 4.90 18.30
CA ALA A 14 -14.34 3.64 18.83
C ALA A 14 -14.83 2.56 17.83
N GLY A 15 -14.00 1.52 17.75
CA GLY A 15 -14.40 0.11 17.85
C GLY A 15 -15.57 -0.39 17.00
N PHE A 16 -15.26 -1.10 15.92
CA PHE A 16 -16.15 -2.15 15.43
C PHE A 16 -15.33 -3.28 14.79
N ILE A 17 -15.48 -4.49 15.34
CA ILE A 17 -15.10 -5.74 14.68
C ILE A 17 -16.15 -5.99 13.59
N VAL A 18 -15.75 -5.86 12.32
CA VAL A 18 -16.40 -6.55 11.19
C VAL A 18 -15.34 -7.25 10.36
N VAL A 19 -15.31 -8.57 10.49
CA VAL A 19 -14.94 -9.45 9.39
C VAL A 19 -16.06 -9.30 8.36
N GLY A 20 -15.82 -8.52 7.31
CA GLY A 20 -16.83 -8.21 6.31
C GLY A 20 -16.61 -6.85 5.68
N PHE A 21 -15.64 -6.80 4.76
CA PHE A 21 -15.66 -6.02 3.53
C PHE A 21 -16.84 -5.03 3.39
N VAL A 22 -16.74 -3.85 4.02
CA VAL A 22 -17.60 -2.70 3.68
C VAL A 22 -16.85 -1.93 2.60
N MET A 23 -17.18 -2.23 1.34
CA MET A 23 -16.85 -1.37 0.21
C MET A 23 -17.78 -0.14 0.29
N SER A 24 -17.36 0.88 1.04
CA SER A 24 -17.96 2.22 0.94
C SER A 24 -17.55 2.79 -0.42
N GLY A 25 -18.48 2.76 -1.36
CA GLY A 25 -18.28 3.31 -2.70
C GLY A 25 -18.20 4.83 -2.68
N GLU A 26 -17.16 5.36 -3.31
CA GLU A 26 -17.21 6.53 -4.19
C GLU A 26 -15.98 6.42 -5.13
N ASP A 27 -16.21 6.46 -6.45
CA ASP A 27 -15.22 6.41 -7.54
C ASP A 27 -14.30 5.17 -7.63
N LYS A 28 -14.70 4.17 -8.42
CA LYS A 28 -13.81 3.05 -8.85
C LYS A 28 -12.71 3.54 -9.81
N ASN A 29 -11.86 4.46 -9.38
CA ASN A 29 -10.63 4.77 -10.09
C ASN A 29 -9.62 3.66 -9.73
N LEU A 30 -9.69 2.56 -10.46
CA LEU A 30 -8.75 1.47 -10.30
C LEU A 30 -7.40 1.93 -10.81
N ALA A 31 -6.39 1.88 -9.96
CA ALA A 31 -5.02 2.29 -10.28
C ALA A 31 -4.05 1.14 -10.03
N CYS A 32 -3.06 1.01 -10.89
CA CYS A 32 -1.95 0.10 -10.69
C CYS A 32 -0.72 0.95 -10.35
N ALA A 33 -0.08 0.67 -9.23
CA ALA A 33 1.18 1.28 -8.86
C ALA A 33 2.27 0.21 -8.83
N HIS A 34 3.35 0.51 -9.52
CA HIS A 34 4.61 -0.19 -9.38
C HIS A 34 5.49 0.60 -8.44
N VAL A 35 5.81 0.00 -7.30
CA VAL A 35 6.57 0.63 -6.22
C VAL A 35 7.91 -0.08 -6.08
N LEU A 36 8.97 0.70 -6.14
CA LEU A 36 10.33 0.27 -5.91
C LEU A 36 10.82 0.90 -4.61
N VAL A 37 11.14 0.08 -3.63
CA VAL A 37 11.58 0.50 -2.30
C VAL A 37 13.07 0.18 -2.16
N SER A 38 13.85 1.23 -1.92
CA SER A 38 15.28 1.16 -1.67
C SER A 38 15.58 1.41 -0.20
N GLY A 39 16.65 0.79 0.32
CA GLY A 39 17.10 0.97 1.70
C GLY A 39 17.41 -0.35 2.40
N LYS A 40 17.42 -0.33 3.74
CA LYS A 40 17.69 -1.48 4.59
C LYS A 40 16.41 -2.31 4.81
N VAL A 41 16.00 -3.01 3.76
CA VAL A 41 14.74 -3.78 3.71
C VAL A 41 14.94 -5.31 3.78
N GLN A 42 16.18 -5.77 3.90
CA GLN A 42 16.52 -7.19 4.13
C GLN A 42 16.48 -7.55 5.63
N GLY A 43 15.98 -8.75 5.96
CA GLY A 43 15.94 -9.27 7.33
C GLY A 43 14.83 -8.72 8.24
N VAL A 44 13.93 -7.87 7.72
CA VAL A 44 12.92 -7.14 8.51
C VAL A 44 11.47 -7.56 8.22
N PHE A 45 11.27 -8.70 7.58
CA PHE A 45 9.93 -9.22 7.19
C PHE A 45 9.10 -8.22 6.37
N TYR A 46 9.76 -7.38 5.55
CA TYR A 46 9.11 -6.36 4.73
C TYR A 46 8.05 -6.98 3.80
N ARG A 47 8.41 -8.06 3.10
CA ARG A 47 7.51 -8.80 2.20
C ARG A 47 6.25 -9.28 2.92
N ASN A 48 6.38 -9.85 4.11
CA ASN A 48 5.25 -10.43 4.83
C ASN A 48 4.29 -9.35 5.34
N ASN A 49 4.81 -8.21 5.80
CA ASN A 49 3.98 -7.08 6.20
C ASN A 49 3.30 -6.43 4.99
N THR A 50 4.01 -6.29 3.87
CA THR A 50 3.44 -5.77 2.62
C THR A 50 2.25 -6.61 2.16
N VAL A 51 2.41 -7.94 2.12
CA VAL A 51 1.31 -8.86 1.77
C VAL A 51 0.14 -8.71 2.74
N LYS A 52 0.39 -8.64 4.06
CA LYS A 52 -0.68 -8.44 5.05
C LYS A 52 -1.45 -7.14 4.82
N GLN A 53 -0.76 -6.04 4.51
CA GLN A 53 -1.40 -4.76 4.23
C GLN A 53 -2.17 -4.78 2.90
N ALA A 54 -1.61 -5.40 1.86
CA ALA A 54 -2.28 -5.55 0.57
C ALA A 54 -3.56 -6.40 0.70
N VAL A 55 -3.48 -7.55 1.37
CA VAL A 55 -4.62 -8.45 1.61
C VAL A 55 -5.67 -7.78 2.50
N LYS A 56 -5.27 -7.05 3.55
CA LYS A 56 -6.19 -6.30 4.42
C LYS A 56 -7.02 -5.26 3.65
N ARG A 57 -6.44 -4.68 2.59
CA ARG A 57 -7.05 -3.67 1.71
C ARG A 57 -7.69 -4.27 0.46
N GLY A 58 -7.63 -5.59 0.27
CA GLY A 58 -8.16 -6.25 -0.93
C GLY A 58 -7.43 -5.89 -2.23
N LEU A 59 -6.16 -5.50 -2.13
CA LEU A 59 -5.31 -5.21 -3.29
C LEU A 59 -4.77 -6.49 -3.93
N VAL A 60 -4.57 -6.48 -5.24
CA VAL A 60 -4.00 -7.60 -6.01
C VAL A 60 -2.65 -7.22 -6.60
N GLY A 61 -1.79 -8.20 -6.89
CA GLY A 61 -0.49 -7.96 -7.50
C GLY A 61 0.61 -8.88 -6.96
N TRP A 62 1.82 -8.34 -6.83
CA TRP A 62 2.95 -9.14 -6.38
C TRP A 62 4.03 -8.34 -5.66
N VAL A 63 4.86 -9.05 -4.90
CA VAL A 63 6.06 -8.49 -4.25
C VAL A 63 7.25 -9.41 -4.43
N ARG A 64 8.41 -8.83 -4.74
CA ARG A 64 9.69 -9.52 -4.91
C ARG A 64 10.83 -8.73 -4.30
N ASN A 65 11.91 -9.44 -3.98
CA ASN A 65 13.16 -8.82 -3.60
C ASN A 65 14.10 -8.85 -4.80
N LEU A 66 14.81 -7.77 -5.04
CA LEU A 66 15.87 -7.69 -6.04
C LEU A 66 17.20 -8.13 -5.40
N ARG A 67 18.09 -8.73 -6.20
CA ARG A 67 19.49 -9.02 -5.79
C ARG A 67 20.24 -7.83 -5.20
N ASP A 68 19.91 -6.64 -5.66
CA ASP A 68 20.49 -5.36 -5.20
C ASP A 68 20.06 -5.00 -3.76
N GLY A 69 19.16 -5.79 -3.16
CA GLY A 69 18.66 -5.59 -1.79
C GLY A 69 17.43 -4.70 -1.68
N ARG A 70 16.93 -4.19 -2.81
CA ARG A 70 15.70 -3.41 -2.94
C ARG A 70 14.46 -4.32 -3.03
N VAL A 71 13.31 -3.81 -2.60
CA VAL A 71 12.02 -4.51 -2.74
C VAL A 71 11.24 -3.88 -3.87
N GLU A 72 10.74 -4.72 -4.77
CA GLU A 72 9.88 -4.29 -5.86
C GLU A 72 8.50 -4.93 -5.69
N LEU A 73 7.45 -4.12 -5.78
CA LEU A 73 6.08 -4.59 -5.66
C LEU A 73 5.18 -3.90 -6.66
N VAL A 74 4.19 -4.64 -7.13
CA VAL A 74 3.10 -4.10 -7.94
C VAL A 74 1.81 -4.33 -7.16
N ALA A 75 1.05 -3.26 -6.98
CA ALA A 75 -0.26 -3.31 -6.37
C ALA A 75 -1.28 -2.68 -7.31
N ALA A 76 -2.38 -3.36 -7.52
CA ALA A 76 -3.51 -2.90 -8.30
C ALA A 76 -4.78 -3.01 -7.46
N GLY A 77 -5.64 -1.99 -7.58
CA GLY A 77 -6.89 -1.93 -6.83
C GLY A 77 -7.44 -0.50 -6.80
N PRO A 78 -8.32 -0.18 -5.85
CA PRO A 78 -8.82 1.18 -5.66
C PRO A 78 -7.65 2.13 -5.42
N LYS A 79 -7.62 3.27 -6.13
CA LYS A 79 -6.51 4.24 -6.02
C LYS A 79 -6.22 4.62 -4.56
N VAL A 80 -7.26 4.86 -3.76
CA VAL A 80 -7.13 5.20 -2.33
C VAL A 80 -6.38 4.13 -1.54
N ASP A 81 -6.70 2.85 -1.73
CA ASP A 81 -6.05 1.74 -1.05
C ASP A 81 -4.59 1.58 -1.51
N VAL A 82 -4.32 1.83 -2.79
CA VAL A 82 -2.96 1.82 -3.35
C VAL A 82 -2.13 2.97 -2.78
N GLU A 83 -2.69 4.18 -2.70
CA GLU A 83 -2.04 5.34 -2.06
C GLU A 83 -1.73 5.08 -0.58
N GLU A 84 -2.66 4.46 0.14
CA GLU A 84 -2.48 4.05 1.53
C GLU A 84 -1.40 2.96 1.69
N LEU A 85 -1.26 2.06 0.70
CA LEU A 85 -0.17 1.09 0.66
C LEU A 85 1.18 1.77 0.41
N ILE A 86 1.23 2.72 -0.52
CA ILE A 86 2.43 3.51 -0.82
C ILE A 86 2.86 4.29 0.43
N SER A 87 1.94 5.00 1.08
CA SER A 87 2.20 5.73 2.32
C SER A 87 2.76 4.82 3.41
N TRP A 88 2.21 3.61 3.54
CA TRP A 88 2.78 2.59 4.43
C TRP A 88 4.18 2.14 4.02
N CYS A 89 4.47 2.01 2.71
CA CYS A 89 5.80 1.66 2.22
C CYS A 89 6.87 2.70 2.56
N HIS A 90 6.52 4.00 2.59
CA HIS A 90 7.42 5.06 3.06
C HIS A 90 7.77 4.92 4.54
N LYS A 91 6.83 4.46 5.37
CA LYS A 91 7.07 4.25 6.80
C LYS A 91 7.81 2.94 7.06
N GLY A 92 7.46 1.89 6.32
CA GLY A 92 7.95 0.53 6.51
C GLY A 92 7.59 -0.07 7.88
N PRO A 93 7.98 -1.34 8.13
CA PRO A 93 7.91 -1.93 9.47
C PRO A 93 8.94 -1.28 10.40
N SER A 94 8.72 -1.33 11.73
CA SER A 94 9.56 -0.65 12.74
C SER A 94 11.06 -0.97 12.73
N LYS A 95 11.50 -2.00 11.99
CA LYS A 95 12.91 -2.37 11.83
C LYS A 95 13.48 -2.06 10.43
N ALA A 96 12.65 -1.67 9.47
CA ALA A 96 13.11 -1.27 8.14
C ALA A 96 13.55 0.19 8.15
N ALA A 97 14.64 0.48 7.45
CA ALA A 97 15.00 1.85 7.09
C ALA A 97 14.81 1.99 5.59
N VAL A 98 13.77 2.73 5.19
CA VAL A 98 13.47 3.02 3.79
C VAL A 98 14.21 4.31 3.43
N ASP A 99 15.05 4.23 2.40
CA ASP A 99 15.87 5.35 1.93
C ASP A 99 15.13 6.11 0.82
N ASP A 100 14.57 5.37 -0.14
CA ASP A 100 13.84 5.93 -1.28
C ASP A 100 12.67 5.04 -1.68
N VAL A 101 11.55 5.64 -2.10
CA VAL A 101 10.38 4.93 -2.62
C VAL A 101 10.00 5.56 -3.95
N GLN A 102 10.17 4.80 -5.03
CA GLN A 102 9.77 5.22 -6.36
C GLN A 102 8.43 4.60 -6.70
N VAL A 103 7.46 5.45 -7.01
CA VAL A 103 6.10 5.04 -7.38
C VAL A 103 5.89 5.35 -8.85
N LYS A 104 5.50 4.35 -9.63
CA LYS A 104 5.11 4.49 -11.03
C LYS A 104 3.67 4.02 -11.21
N TRP A 105 2.80 4.97 -11.49
CA TRP A 105 1.40 4.68 -11.83
C TRP A 105 1.33 4.10 -13.24
N GLN A 106 0.57 3.01 -13.39
CA GLN A 106 0.36 2.27 -14.62
C GLN A 106 -1.12 1.96 -14.80
N THR A 107 -1.51 1.67 -16.04
CA THR A 107 -2.86 1.22 -16.38
C THR A 107 -3.12 -0.15 -15.78
N LEU A 108 -4.31 -0.36 -15.22
CA LEU A 108 -4.70 -1.70 -14.77
C LEU A 108 -4.86 -2.61 -15.97
N ASP A 109 -4.05 -3.66 -16.02
CA ASP A 109 -4.14 -4.69 -17.06
C ASP A 109 -5.14 -5.80 -16.70
N GLY A 110 -5.68 -5.82 -15.47
CA GLY A 110 -6.63 -6.84 -15.01
C GLY A 110 -6.03 -8.25 -14.84
N SER A 111 -4.75 -8.43 -15.16
CA SER A 111 -4.05 -9.72 -15.12
C SER A 111 -3.77 -10.29 -13.70
N PHE A 112 -4.05 -9.54 -12.63
CA PHE A 112 -3.79 -9.96 -11.25
C PHE A 112 -5.09 -10.29 -10.52
N GLN A 113 -5.22 -11.55 -10.07
CA GLN A 113 -6.39 -12.03 -9.31
C GLN A 113 -6.12 -12.15 -7.80
N ASP A 114 -4.85 -12.15 -7.39
CA ASP A 114 -4.42 -12.31 -5.99
C ASP A 114 -3.12 -11.53 -5.74
N PHE A 115 -2.75 -11.34 -4.47
CA PHE A 115 -1.48 -10.73 -4.06
C PHE A 115 -0.46 -11.78 -3.61
N ARG A 116 0.51 -12.10 -4.48
CA ARG A 116 1.48 -13.17 -4.22
C ARG A 116 2.93 -12.73 -4.10
N LYS A 117 3.72 -13.50 -3.36
CA LYS A 117 5.18 -13.41 -3.37
C LYS A 117 5.70 -14.09 -4.65
N VAL A 118 6.43 -13.36 -5.50
CA VAL A 118 7.11 -13.95 -6.67
C VAL A 118 8.57 -14.24 -6.33
N ALA A 119 9.22 -15.05 -7.18
CA ALA A 119 10.63 -15.41 -7.04
C ALA A 119 11.52 -14.17 -7.02
N ASP A 120 12.61 -14.28 -6.28
CA ASP A 120 13.63 -13.23 -6.15
C ASP A 120 14.34 -13.08 -7.50
N ALA A 121 14.62 -11.84 -7.92
CA ALA A 121 15.28 -11.55 -9.20
C ALA A 121 16.79 -11.63 -9.05
#